data_AF-A0A080LZQ2-F1
#
_entry.id   AF-A0A080LZQ2-F1
#
_cell.length_a   1.000
_cell.length_b   1.000
_cell.length_c   1.000
_cell.angle_alpha   90.00
_cell.angle_beta   90.00
_cell.angle_gamma   90.00
#
_symmetry.space_group_name_H-M   'P 1'
#
loop_
_entity.id
_entity.type
_entity.pdbx_description
1 polymer ?
#
loop_
_entity_poly.entity_id
_entity_poly.type
_entity_poly.pdbx_seq_one_letter_code
_entity_poly.pdbx_strand_id
1 'polypeptide(L)'
;MTQTAELALPNDVQPETVPTEPLDASTTEIPGIEPRMAQLLELTQASGSSLMPKEINAQLDRLLRDYDELTALYAENNRRIDSELAEIRQSGGAVSSLVHQLGADLQQQSRSLAGHAAATGQRIDTVREEARAWLADSEQRWDTRLAGNNARISSDLAQLDAGLGSLQALFTAQEQIIAEQRVRLDQFDLTYQLLDTATRGNKSRIEAVREQAEKQHAIVEARIEGLSALQREHHAEFQTLQGLVGVLQSETRRLDEEIGKVATVLADHQGDTRDQFKWTHLAIAGLLLLTVAGFALVKWVPAFAPASSELAMAQNRAQISEVSGQVAILSARETARQETDARQQASIDQVSGQVSGLEKSLSDLRAVVRNLQVQSAGAGVVHDSQWILQQYPKAYTVQLVTSPSQADMARFIDRNVKQLALDSLAFSITERDQRTNYNLFFGVFRTVTQARAAIAALPPELRANGPWVRQFQSVQDSLR
;
A
#
# COMPACT_ATOMS: atom_id res chain seq x y z
N MET A 1 15.42 -30.20 16.39
CA MET A 1 16.16 -31.48 16.32
C MET A 1 15.94 -32.19 17.64
N THR A 2 15.55 -33.46 17.61
CA THR A 2 15.23 -34.25 18.80
C THR A 2 16.32 -35.29 19.04
N GLN A 3 17.18 -35.07 20.04
CA GLN A 3 18.09 -36.09 20.55
C GLN A 3 17.51 -36.65 21.85
N THR A 4 16.81 -37.77 21.75
CA THR A 4 16.64 -38.71 22.85
C THR A 4 17.98 -39.38 23.11
N ALA A 5 18.54 -39.21 24.31
CA ALA A 5 19.70 -39.96 24.79
C ALA A 5 19.21 -41.04 25.77
N GLU A 6 19.78 -42.24 25.65
CA GLU A 6 19.30 -43.43 26.36
C GLU A 6 19.68 -43.42 27.85
N LEU A 7 18.80 -43.94 28.72
CA LEU A 7 19.20 -44.35 30.07
C LEU A 7 19.95 -45.68 29.98
N ALA A 8 21.28 -45.63 30.11
CA ALA A 8 22.09 -46.82 30.33
C ALA A 8 21.85 -47.35 31.75
N LEU A 9 21.04 -48.41 31.87
CA LEU A 9 20.90 -49.19 33.10
C LEU A 9 22.10 -50.15 33.25
N PRO A 10 22.76 -50.21 34.42
CA PRO A 10 23.84 -51.16 34.64
C PRO A 10 23.30 -52.59 34.83
N ASN A 11 23.40 -53.40 33.79
CA ASN A 11 23.20 -54.85 33.87
C ASN A 11 24.44 -55.52 34.49
N ASP A 12 24.55 -55.53 35.81
CA ASP A 12 25.49 -56.39 36.54
C ASP A 12 24.88 -56.89 37.85
N VAL A 13 24.02 -57.91 37.72
CA VAL A 13 23.65 -58.81 38.82
C VAL A 13 23.78 -60.24 38.29
N GLN A 14 24.97 -60.82 38.43
CA GLN A 14 25.10 -62.28 38.29
C GLN A 14 24.41 -62.92 39.51
N PRO A 15 23.55 -63.94 39.32
CA PRO A 15 22.99 -64.66 40.45
C PRO A 15 24.10 -65.45 41.16
N GLU A 16 24.28 -65.22 42.45
CA GLU A 16 25.21 -66.00 43.26
C GLU A 16 24.82 -67.48 43.22
N THR A 17 25.71 -68.33 42.69
CA THR A 17 25.56 -69.78 42.75
C THR A 17 25.83 -70.25 44.18
N VAL A 18 24.80 -70.21 45.02
CA VAL A 18 24.83 -70.78 46.38
C VAL A 18 25.25 -72.25 46.29
N PRO A 19 26.38 -72.66 46.90
CA PRO A 19 26.79 -74.05 46.90
C PRO A 19 25.81 -74.88 47.75
N THR A 20 24.97 -75.68 47.09
CA THR A 20 24.06 -76.61 47.76
C THR A 20 24.81 -77.88 48.16
N GLU A 21 25.80 -77.76 49.05
CA GLU A 21 26.39 -78.94 49.69
C GLU A 21 25.32 -79.65 50.52
N PRO A 22 25.15 -80.98 50.39
CA PRO A 22 24.28 -81.72 51.26
C PRO A 22 24.88 -81.71 52.67
N LEU A 23 24.06 -81.37 53.66
CA LEU A 23 24.36 -81.67 55.06
C LEU A 23 24.32 -83.18 55.25
N ASP A 24 25.46 -83.83 55.04
CA ASP A 24 25.71 -85.23 55.42
C ASP A 24 25.69 -85.32 56.95
N ALA A 25 24.48 -85.31 57.50
CA ALA A 25 24.17 -85.54 58.90
C ALA A 25 24.47 -87.01 59.24
N SER A 26 25.78 -87.31 59.34
CA SER A 26 26.31 -88.56 59.83
C SER A 26 25.90 -88.71 61.30
N THR A 27 24.72 -89.29 61.53
CA THR A 27 24.25 -89.68 62.86
C THR A 27 25.09 -90.84 63.37
N THR A 28 26.32 -90.53 63.80
CA THR A 28 27.21 -91.44 64.50
C THR A 28 26.54 -91.82 65.82
N GLU A 29 25.94 -93.01 65.83
CA GLU A 29 25.19 -93.53 66.98
C GLU A 29 26.00 -93.40 68.28
N ILE A 30 25.32 -93.04 69.36
CA ILE A 30 25.93 -92.97 70.69
C ILE A 30 26.15 -94.41 71.17
N PRO A 31 27.38 -94.81 71.57
CA PRO A 31 27.64 -96.11 72.17
C PRO A 31 26.66 -96.43 73.30
N GLY A 32 25.90 -97.51 73.13
CA GLY A 32 24.80 -97.88 74.03
C GLY A 32 25.27 -98.31 75.41
N ILE A 33 25.22 -97.39 76.38
CA ILE A 33 25.50 -97.66 77.79
C ILE A 33 24.46 -98.63 78.38
N GLU A 34 23.19 -98.49 78.00
CA GLU A 34 22.06 -99.30 78.48
C GLU A 34 22.25 -100.82 78.27
N PRO A 35 22.52 -101.35 77.05
CA PRO A 35 22.74 -102.79 76.86
C PRO A 35 23.98 -103.32 77.60
N ARG A 36 25.01 -102.50 77.86
CA ARG A 36 26.18 -102.93 78.64
C ARG A 36 25.89 -102.97 80.15
N MET A 37 25.10 -102.03 80.68
CA MET A 37 24.57 -102.13 82.04
C MET A 37 23.59 -103.29 82.22
N ALA A 38 22.76 -103.59 81.22
CA ALA A 38 21.86 -104.75 81.26
C ALA A 38 22.64 -106.06 81.42
N GLN A 39 23.74 -106.24 80.67
CA GLN A 39 24.62 -107.41 80.79
C GLN A 39 25.29 -107.52 82.18
N LEU A 40 25.70 -106.41 82.78
CA LEU A 40 26.22 -106.38 84.16
C LEU A 40 25.17 -106.81 85.20
N LEU A 41 23.91 -106.38 85.03
CA LEU A 41 22.80 -106.72 85.91
C LEU A 41 22.32 -108.17 85.73
N GLU A 42 22.36 -108.71 84.51
CA GLU A 42 22.01 -110.10 84.23
C GLU A 42 23.05 -111.07 84.79
N LEU A 43 24.35 -110.78 84.61
CA LEU A 43 25.45 -111.61 85.12
C LEU A 43 25.47 -111.72 86.65
N THR A 44 25.07 -110.64 87.34
CA THR A 44 24.98 -110.62 88.82
C THR A 44 23.75 -111.35 89.36
N GLN A 45 22.64 -111.43 88.61
CA GLN A 45 21.47 -112.23 88.98
C GLN A 45 21.64 -113.73 88.69
N ALA A 46 22.38 -114.11 87.64
CA ALA A 46 22.56 -115.51 87.26
C ALA A 46 23.42 -116.35 88.22
N SER A 47 24.17 -115.72 89.13
CA SER A 47 25.20 -116.37 89.98
C SER A 47 24.64 -117.04 91.24
N GLY A 48 23.61 -117.89 91.08
CA GLY A 48 22.91 -118.57 92.16
C GLY A 48 23.53 -119.91 92.61
N SER A 49 24.14 -119.91 93.80
CA SER A 49 24.63 -121.08 94.58
C SER A 49 25.92 -121.79 94.11
N SER A 50 26.77 -122.11 95.11
CA SER A 50 27.94 -123.02 95.02
C SER A 50 29.06 -122.71 94.00
N LEU A 51 29.53 -121.46 93.95
CA LEU A 51 30.78 -121.10 93.26
C LEU A 51 32.02 -121.37 94.12
N MET A 52 33.09 -121.89 93.51
CA MET A 52 34.39 -122.11 94.15
C MET A 52 35.22 -120.81 94.19
N PRO A 53 36.15 -120.61 95.15
CA PRO A 53 36.89 -119.35 95.31
C PRO A 53 37.65 -118.86 94.06
N LYS A 54 38.11 -119.78 93.21
CA LYS A 54 38.78 -119.44 91.93
C LYS A 54 37.81 -118.84 90.90
N GLU A 55 36.55 -119.25 90.92
CA GLU A 55 35.49 -118.81 90.01
C GLU A 55 34.97 -117.43 90.45
N ILE A 56 34.86 -117.21 91.77
CA ILE A 56 34.53 -115.91 92.36
C ILE A 56 35.55 -114.84 91.93
N ASN A 57 36.86 -115.14 92.03
CA ASN A 57 37.89 -114.21 91.55
C ASN A 57 37.79 -113.97 90.04
N ALA A 58 37.56 -115.01 89.23
CA ALA A 58 37.42 -114.87 87.78
C ALA A 58 36.16 -114.07 87.36
N GLN A 59 35.09 -114.10 88.16
CA GLN A 59 33.93 -113.22 88.00
C GLN A 59 34.22 -111.79 88.44
N LEU A 60 34.92 -111.58 89.56
CA LEU A 60 35.31 -110.26 90.04
C LEU A 60 36.25 -109.55 89.04
N ASP A 61 37.26 -110.26 88.53
CA ASP A 61 38.15 -109.80 87.45
C ASP A 61 37.39 -109.50 86.15
N ARG A 62 36.15 -109.97 85.99
CA ARG A 62 35.31 -109.69 84.82
C ARG A 62 34.42 -108.47 85.07
N LEU A 63 33.73 -108.44 86.21
CA LEU A 63 32.94 -107.29 86.69
C LEU A 63 33.77 -106.00 86.75
N LEU A 64 35.03 -106.08 87.20
CA LEU A 64 35.94 -104.94 87.19
C LEU A 64 36.23 -104.45 85.76
N ARG A 65 36.52 -105.35 84.80
CA ARG A 65 36.74 -104.97 83.40
C ARG A 65 35.51 -104.43 82.71
N ASP A 66 34.34 -105.03 82.94
CA ASP A 66 33.06 -104.56 82.38
C ASP A 66 32.67 -103.19 83.00
N TYR A 67 33.04 -102.91 84.25
CA TYR A 67 32.88 -101.60 84.92
C TYR A 67 33.89 -100.55 84.42
N ASP A 68 35.15 -100.93 84.23
CA ASP A 68 36.20 -100.07 83.65
C ASP A 68 35.82 -99.69 82.21
N GLU A 69 35.28 -100.62 81.42
CA GLU A 69 34.78 -100.36 80.07
C GLU A 69 33.54 -99.46 80.08
N LEU A 70 32.58 -99.68 80.99
CA LEU A 70 31.43 -98.78 81.16
C LEU A 70 31.88 -97.35 81.53
N THR A 71 32.89 -97.25 82.38
CA THR A 71 33.51 -95.97 82.79
C THR A 71 34.22 -95.30 81.61
N ALA A 72 34.93 -96.07 80.77
CA ALA A 72 35.55 -95.58 79.55
C ALA A 72 34.51 -95.09 78.52
N LEU A 73 33.42 -95.82 78.31
CA LEU A 73 32.30 -95.43 77.45
C LEU A 73 31.62 -94.15 77.94
N TYR A 74 31.41 -94.01 79.25
CA TYR A 74 30.87 -92.78 79.84
C TYR A 74 31.84 -91.59 79.64
N ALA A 75 33.14 -91.80 79.86
CA ALA A 75 34.16 -90.78 79.66
C ALA A 75 34.37 -90.40 78.18
N GLU A 76 34.10 -91.30 77.24
CA GLU A 76 34.10 -91.02 75.80
C GLU A 76 32.85 -90.23 75.40
N ASN A 77 31.66 -90.67 75.83
CA ASN A 77 30.41 -89.96 75.57
C ASN A 77 30.43 -88.54 76.16
N ASN A 78 30.98 -88.33 77.36
CA ASN A 78 31.10 -86.98 77.93
C ASN A 78 32.07 -86.11 77.10
N ARG A 79 33.24 -86.63 76.71
CA ARG A 79 34.18 -85.89 75.85
C ARG A 79 33.58 -85.52 74.50
N ARG A 80 32.76 -86.40 73.92
CA ARG A 80 32.05 -86.14 72.66
C ARG A 80 30.93 -85.11 72.81
N ILE A 81 30.17 -85.16 73.91
CA ILE A 81 29.16 -84.12 74.24
C ILE A 81 29.85 -82.77 74.45
N ASP A 82 31.00 -82.73 75.13
CA ASP A 82 31.78 -81.50 75.31
C ASP A 82 32.30 -80.94 73.97
N SER A 83 32.71 -81.78 73.02
CA SER A 83 33.12 -81.33 71.67
C SER A 83 31.94 -80.84 70.83
N GLU A 84 30.82 -81.58 70.78
CA GLU A 84 29.61 -81.16 70.05
C GLU A 84 29.05 -79.84 70.62
N LEU A 85 29.09 -79.65 71.95
CA LEU A 85 28.73 -78.37 72.60
C LEU A 85 29.74 -77.24 72.30
N ALA A 86 31.02 -77.55 72.11
CA ALA A 86 32.02 -76.56 71.69
C ALA A 86 31.80 -76.11 70.24
N GLU A 87 31.51 -77.05 69.33
CA GLU A 87 31.18 -76.76 67.93
C GLU A 87 29.87 -75.96 67.79
N ILE A 88 28.84 -76.29 68.57
CA ILE A 88 27.59 -75.52 68.63
C ILE A 88 27.82 -74.09 69.14
N ARG A 89 28.71 -73.90 70.13
CA ARG A 89 29.09 -72.56 70.63
C ARG A 89 29.89 -71.78 69.59
N GLN A 90 30.81 -72.43 68.88
CA GLN A 90 31.66 -71.78 67.87
C GLN A 90 30.84 -71.38 66.64
N SER A 91 29.99 -72.28 66.13
CA SER A 91 29.07 -71.99 65.02
C SER A 91 28.02 -70.95 65.39
N GLY A 92 27.42 -71.03 66.59
CA GLY A 92 26.51 -69.99 67.10
C GLY A 92 27.19 -68.62 67.24
N GLY A 93 28.46 -68.58 67.66
CA GLY A 93 29.28 -67.37 67.68
C GLY A 93 29.52 -66.80 66.28
N ALA A 94 29.85 -67.65 65.30
CA ALA A 94 30.03 -67.24 63.91
C ALA A 94 28.73 -66.71 63.27
N VAL A 95 27.60 -67.37 63.49
CA VAL A 95 26.27 -66.91 63.04
C VAL A 95 25.90 -65.57 63.69
N SER A 96 26.16 -65.40 65.00
CA SER A 96 25.95 -64.13 65.69
C SER A 96 26.81 -63.00 65.09
N SER A 97 28.09 -63.27 64.82
CA SER A 97 28.97 -62.32 64.15
C SER A 97 28.47 -61.94 62.74
N LEU A 98 27.98 -62.92 61.97
CA LEU A 98 27.43 -62.70 60.63
C LEU A 98 26.16 -61.85 60.68
N VAL A 99 25.26 -62.08 61.64
CA VAL A 99 24.04 -61.26 61.84
C VAL A 99 24.40 -59.83 62.26
N HIS A 100 25.39 -59.65 63.13
CA HIS A 100 25.86 -58.30 63.50
C HIS A 100 26.51 -57.57 62.32
N GLN A 101 27.30 -58.26 61.50
CA GLN A 101 27.90 -57.69 60.30
C GLN A 101 26.83 -57.30 59.26
N LEU A 102 25.89 -58.20 58.95
CA LEU A 102 24.76 -57.92 58.06
C LEU A 102 23.91 -56.72 58.55
N GLY A 103 23.71 -56.60 59.86
CA GLY A 103 23.02 -55.45 60.45
C GLY A 103 23.77 -54.13 60.26
N ALA A 104 25.11 -54.15 60.34
CA ALA A 104 25.95 -52.98 60.07
C ALA A 104 25.96 -52.62 58.57
N ASP A 105 26.08 -53.62 57.70
CA ASP A 105 26.09 -53.44 56.24
C ASP A 105 24.75 -52.88 55.73
N LEU A 106 23.62 -53.40 56.22
CA LEU A 106 22.29 -52.86 55.92
C LEU A 106 22.12 -51.43 56.45
N GLN A 107 22.66 -51.10 57.63
CA GLN A 107 22.63 -49.72 58.14
C GLN A 107 23.51 -48.79 57.28
N GLN A 108 24.65 -49.26 56.77
CA GLN A 108 25.51 -48.51 55.87
C GLN A 108 24.86 -48.29 54.49
N GLN A 109 24.25 -49.33 53.91
CA GLN A 109 23.46 -49.21 52.68
C GLN A 109 22.29 -48.23 52.83
N SER A 110 21.53 -48.31 53.93
CA SER A 110 20.43 -47.39 54.23
C SER A 110 20.90 -45.93 54.30
N ARG A 111 22.01 -45.65 55.01
CA ARG A 111 22.64 -44.32 55.03
C ARG A 111 23.10 -43.85 53.64
N SER A 112 23.69 -44.75 52.86
CA SER A 112 24.13 -44.46 51.48
C SER A 112 22.94 -44.09 50.58
N LEU A 113 21.86 -44.89 50.61
CA LEU A 113 20.63 -44.64 49.84
C LEU A 113 19.97 -43.32 50.24
N ALA A 114 19.90 -43.00 51.54
CA ALA A 114 19.39 -41.71 52.01
C ALA A 114 20.23 -40.53 51.50
N GLY A 115 21.57 -40.65 51.49
CA GLY A 115 22.46 -39.65 50.92
C GLY A 115 22.27 -39.46 49.41
N HIS A 116 22.15 -40.55 48.65
CA HIS A 116 21.89 -40.51 47.21
C HIS A 116 20.50 -39.91 46.89
N ALA A 117 19.48 -40.22 47.68
CA ALA A 117 18.14 -39.65 47.55
C ALA A 117 18.16 -38.14 47.81
N ALA A 118 18.82 -37.68 48.88
CA ALA A 118 18.95 -36.26 49.20
C ALA A 118 19.71 -35.47 48.11
N ALA A 119 20.84 -36.01 47.63
CA ALA A 119 21.62 -35.40 46.54
C ALA A 119 20.85 -35.37 45.21
N THR A 120 20.03 -36.39 44.93
CA THR A 120 19.14 -36.41 43.76
C THR A 120 18.02 -35.38 43.89
N GLY A 121 17.42 -35.24 45.07
CA GLY A 121 16.42 -34.22 45.36
C GLY A 121 16.96 -32.80 45.14
N GLN A 122 18.13 -32.49 45.70
CA GLN A 122 18.80 -31.20 45.48
C GLN A 122 19.04 -30.92 43.99
N ARG A 123 19.52 -31.90 43.22
CA ARG A 123 19.70 -31.75 41.76
C ARG A 123 18.39 -31.47 41.04
N ILE A 124 17.30 -32.16 41.39
CA ILE A 124 15.97 -31.94 40.81
C ILE A 124 15.46 -30.52 41.13
N ASP A 125 15.68 -30.04 42.35
CA ASP A 125 15.27 -28.69 42.76
C ASP A 125 16.11 -27.61 42.06
N THR A 126 17.43 -27.78 41.91
CA THR A 126 18.28 -26.89 41.10
C THR A 126 17.81 -26.81 39.65
N VAL A 127 17.58 -27.96 39.00
CA VAL A 127 17.08 -28.01 37.61
C VAL A 127 15.69 -27.38 37.49
N ARG A 128 14.84 -27.47 38.53
CA ARG A 128 13.53 -26.79 38.55
C ARG A 128 13.66 -25.27 38.59
N GLU A 129 14.56 -24.73 39.42
CA GLU A 129 14.76 -23.27 39.49
C GLU A 129 15.48 -22.73 38.24
N GLU A 130 16.44 -23.47 37.67
CA GLU A 130 17.04 -23.14 36.37
C GLU A 130 15.99 -23.11 35.25
N ALA A 131 15.10 -24.10 35.21
CA ALA A 131 14.00 -24.13 34.24
C ALA A 131 13.00 -22.98 34.43
N ARG A 132 12.69 -22.60 35.69
CA ARG A 132 11.85 -21.43 36.01
C ARG A 132 12.49 -20.12 35.56
N ALA A 133 13.78 -19.93 35.85
CA ALA A 133 14.53 -18.75 35.43
C ALA A 133 14.60 -18.65 33.90
N TRP A 134 14.87 -19.77 33.21
CA TRP A 134 14.90 -19.83 31.74
C TRP A 134 13.54 -19.54 31.11
N LEU A 135 12.44 -20.02 31.69
CA LEU A 135 11.08 -19.72 31.24
C LEU A 135 10.77 -18.22 31.36
N ALA A 136 11.07 -17.60 32.52
CA ALA A 136 10.83 -16.17 32.73
C ALA A 136 11.66 -15.27 31.80
N ASP A 137 12.95 -15.59 31.60
CA ASP A 137 13.81 -14.88 30.65
C ASP A 137 13.40 -15.13 29.18
N SER A 138 12.87 -16.32 28.85
CA SER A 138 12.27 -16.59 27.53
C SER A 138 11.02 -15.73 27.32
N GLU A 139 10.10 -15.70 28.28
CA GLU A 139 8.89 -14.89 28.27
C GLU A 139 9.22 -13.39 28.11
N GLN A 140 10.11 -12.85 28.94
CA GLN A 140 10.55 -11.45 28.87
C GLN A 140 11.18 -11.11 27.50
N ARG A 141 11.97 -12.02 26.92
CA ARG A 141 12.56 -11.83 25.57
C ARG A 141 11.49 -11.86 24.47
N TRP A 142 10.42 -12.65 24.62
CA TRP A 142 9.29 -12.63 23.68
C TRP A 142 8.44 -11.37 23.83
N ASP A 143 8.07 -10.97 25.05
CA ASP A 143 7.31 -9.74 25.33
C ASP A 143 8.05 -8.50 24.77
N THR A 144 9.38 -8.44 24.97
CA THR A 144 10.25 -7.37 24.42
C THR A 144 10.28 -7.37 22.88
N ARG A 145 10.36 -8.53 22.24
CA ARG A 145 10.35 -8.66 20.77
C ARG A 145 8.99 -8.28 20.17
N LEU A 146 7.90 -8.72 20.80
CA LEU A 146 6.53 -8.40 20.37
C LEU A 146 6.26 -6.89 20.50
N ALA A 147 6.62 -6.27 21.62
CA ALA A 147 6.51 -4.83 21.80
C ALA A 147 7.33 -4.05 20.76
N GLY A 148 8.58 -4.45 20.51
CA GLY A 148 9.43 -3.82 19.49
C GLY A 148 8.90 -3.99 18.06
N ASN A 149 8.36 -5.16 17.72
CA ASN A 149 7.75 -5.41 16.42
C ASN A 149 6.45 -4.62 16.24
N ASN A 150 5.55 -4.60 17.23
CA ASN A 150 4.30 -3.84 17.15
C ASN A 150 4.58 -2.33 17.07
N ALA A 151 5.52 -1.80 17.85
CA ALA A 151 5.93 -0.39 17.74
C ALA A 151 6.46 -0.03 16.35
N ARG A 152 7.22 -0.93 15.72
CA ARG A 152 7.68 -0.77 14.34
C ARG A 152 6.51 -0.83 13.34
N ILE A 153 5.63 -1.82 13.45
CA ILE A 153 4.47 -1.97 12.56
C ILE A 153 3.55 -0.73 12.64
N SER A 154 3.32 -0.18 13.84
CA SER A 154 2.58 1.08 14.01
C SER A 154 3.27 2.29 13.39
N SER A 155 4.61 2.37 13.46
CA SER A 155 5.39 3.41 12.75
C SER A 155 5.28 3.26 11.23
N ASP A 156 5.41 2.04 10.72
CA ASP A 156 5.36 1.75 9.28
C ASP A 156 3.92 1.99 8.74
N LEU A 157 2.87 1.69 9.50
CA LEU A 157 1.48 2.06 9.17
C LEU A 157 1.25 3.58 9.19
N ALA A 158 1.76 4.30 10.20
CA ALA A 158 1.61 5.75 10.28
C ALA A 158 2.31 6.50 9.12
N GLN A 159 3.44 5.97 8.63
CA GLN A 159 4.08 6.47 7.42
C GLN A 159 3.25 6.18 6.16
N LEU A 160 2.61 5.01 6.10
CA LEU A 160 1.70 4.64 5.01
C LEU A 160 0.45 5.54 4.97
N ASP A 161 -0.21 5.77 6.10
CA ASP A 161 -1.36 6.67 6.25
C ASP A 161 -1.02 8.11 5.83
N ALA A 162 0.11 8.65 6.30
CA ALA A 162 0.60 9.96 5.89
C ALA A 162 0.89 10.02 4.37
N GLY A 163 1.45 8.94 3.80
CA GLY A 163 1.66 8.80 2.37
C GLY A 163 0.35 8.80 1.57
N LEU A 164 -0.63 7.99 1.98
CA LEU A 164 -1.95 7.89 1.36
C LEU A 164 -2.72 9.22 1.45
N GLY A 165 -2.68 9.90 2.59
CA GLY A 165 -3.24 11.25 2.76
C GLY A 165 -2.57 12.28 1.84
N SER A 166 -1.25 12.20 1.62
CA SER A 166 -0.56 13.08 0.67
C SER A 166 -0.97 12.83 -0.78
N LEU A 167 -1.19 11.56 -1.18
CA LEU A 167 -1.70 11.21 -2.50
C LEU A 167 -3.15 11.68 -2.69
N GLN A 168 -4.01 11.51 -1.68
CA GLN A 168 -5.39 11.99 -1.71
C GLN A 168 -5.45 13.53 -1.85
N ALA A 169 -4.57 14.26 -1.18
CA ALA A 169 -4.45 15.71 -1.34
C ALA A 169 -4.00 16.09 -2.76
N LEU A 170 -3.04 15.37 -3.34
CA LEU A 170 -2.58 15.58 -4.72
C LEU A 170 -3.68 15.31 -5.76
N PHE A 171 -4.45 14.23 -5.62
CA PHE A 171 -5.60 13.97 -6.48
C PHE A 171 -6.68 15.04 -6.34
N THR A 172 -7.00 15.46 -5.11
CA THR A 172 -7.96 16.55 -4.87
C THR A 172 -7.52 17.87 -5.52
N ALA A 173 -6.23 18.20 -5.45
CA ALA A 173 -5.68 19.38 -6.13
C ALA A 173 -5.71 19.23 -7.67
N GLN A 174 -5.46 18.04 -8.19
CA GLN A 174 -5.54 17.75 -9.63
C GLN A 174 -6.99 17.88 -10.15
N GLU A 175 -7.98 17.36 -9.42
CA GLU A 175 -9.40 17.53 -9.74
C GLU A 175 -9.81 19.01 -9.76
N GLN A 176 -9.36 19.80 -8.79
CA GLN A 176 -9.60 21.25 -8.75
C GLN A 176 -8.96 21.98 -9.95
N ILE A 177 -7.72 21.65 -10.31
CA ILE A 177 -7.04 22.23 -11.49
C ILE A 177 -7.79 21.88 -12.78
N ILE A 178 -8.24 20.64 -12.95
CA ILE A 178 -9.01 20.20 -14.13
C ILE A 178 -10.37 20.92 -14.18
N ALA A 179 -11.05 21.08 -13.05
CA ALA A 179 -12.30 21.83 -12.96
C ALA A 179 -12.12 23.32 -13.32
N GLU A 180 -11.06 23.97 -12.81
CA GLU A 180 -10.77 25.37 -13.11
C GLU A 180 -10.37 25.56 -14.59
N GLN A 181 -9.56 24.65 -15.14
CA GLN A 181 -9.22 24.65 -16.58
C GLN A 181 -10.47 24.51 -17.45
N ARG A 182 -11.43 23.68 -17.05
CA ARG A 182 -12.72 23.55 -17.76
C ARG A 182 -13.54 24.85 -17.71
N VAL A 183 -13.69 25.46 -16.54
CA VAL A 183 -14.39 26.75 -16.41
C VAL A 183 -13.71 27.85 -17.25
N ARG A 184 -12.38 27.85 -17.33
CA ARG A 184 -11.62 28.77 -18.20
C ARG A 184 -11.87 28.50 -19.69
N LEU A 185 -12.00 27.24 -20.12
CA LEU A 185 -12.36 26.87 -21.49
C LEU A 185 -13.79 27.31 -21.83
N ASP A 186 -14.76 27.04 -20.94
CA ASP A 186 -16.16 27.46 -21.11
C ASP A 186 -16.26 29.01 -21.23
N GLN A 187 -15.43 29.75 -20.49
CA GLN A 187 -15.29 31.21 -20.62
C GLN A 187 -14.68 31.63 -21.96
N PHE A 188 -13.63 30.95 -22.45
CA PHE A 188 -13.05 31.24 -23.76
C PHE A 188 -14.07 31.04 -24.88
N ASP A 189 -14.81 29.92 -24.89
CA ASP A 189 -15.87 29.65 -25.87
C ASP A 189 -16.96 30.73 -25.86
N LEU A 190 -17.38 31.19 -24.67
CA LEU A 190 -18.34 32.30 -24.54
C LEU A 190 -17.77 33.60 -25.11
N THR A 191 -16.51 33.94 -24.83
CA THR A 191 -15.88 35.14 -25.42
C THR A 191 -15.71 35.04 -26.93
N TYR A 192 -15.46 33.85 -27.48
CA TYR A 192 -15.38 33.62 -28.91
C TYR A 192 -16.74 33.79 -29.59
N GLN A 193 -17.81 33.24 -29.01
CA GLN A 193 -19.19 33.43 -29.49
C GLN A 193 -19.62 34.90 -29.46
N LEU A 194 -19.26 35.65 -28.41
CA LEU A 194 -19.52 37.09 -28.32
C LEU A 194 -18.72 37.88 -29.36
N LEU A 195 -17.44 37.54 -29.57
CA LEU A 195 -16.58 38.20 -30.56
C LEU A 195 -17.05 37.93 -32.00
N ASP A 196 -17.41 36.70 -32.34
CA ASP A 196 -18.00 36.37 -33.65
C ASP A 196 -19.36 37.05 -33.85
N THR A 197 -20.24 37.06 -32.84
CA THR A 197 -21.53 37.77 -32.91
C THR A 197 -21.32 39.27 -33.11
N ALA A 198 -20.39 39.89 -32.40
CA ALA A 198 -20.01 41.30 -32.59
C ALA A 198 -19.39 41.55 -33.98
N THR A 199 -18.61 40.60 -34.50
CA THR A 199 -17.98 40.68 -35.83
C THR A 199 -19.02 40.58 -36.94
N ARG A 200 -19.97 39.64 -36.84
CA ARG A 200 -21.12 39.52 -37.76
C ARG A 200 -22.03 40.75 -37.70
N GLY A 201 -22.30 41.26 -36.49
CA GLY A 201 -23.07 42.51 -36.31
C GLY A 201 -22.37 43.74 -36.90
N ASN A 202 -21.06 43.89 -36.69
CA ASN A 202 -20.29 44.99 -37.27
C ASN A 202 -20.18 44.87 -38.80
N LYS A 203 -20.01 43.65 -39.35
CA LYS A 203 -20.08 43.41 -40.79
C LYS A 203 -21.42 43.88 -41.37
N SER A 204 -22.54 43.45 -40.79
CA SER A 204 -23.88 43.86 -41.24
C SER A 204 -24.08 45.37 -41.15
N ARG A 205 -23.55 46.04 -40.12
CA ARG A 205 -23.58 47.51 -40.02
C ARG A 205 -22.73 48.19 -41.10
N ILE A 206 -21.56 47.64 -41.44
CA ILE A 206 -20.71 48.15 -42.53
C ILE A 206 -21.42 47.96 -43.88
N GLU A 207 -22.07 46.82 -44.10
CA GLU A 207 -22.85 46.54 -45.32
C GLU A 207 -24.05 47.50 -45.45
N ALA A 208 -24.80 47.76 -44.37
CA ALA A 208 -25.89 48.74 -44.37
C ALA A 208 -25.42 50.19 -44.58
N VAL A 209 -24.31 50.60 -43.96
CA VAL A 209 -23.69 51.93 -44.18
C VAL A 209 -23.19 52.05 -45.62
N ARG A 210 -22.62 50.99 -46.19
CA ARG A 210 -22.21 50.93 -47.60
C ARG A 210 -23.42 51.08 -48.54
N GLU A 211 -24.49 50.31 -48.33
CA GLU A 211 -25.70 50.39 -49.15
C GLU A 211 -26.33 51.80 -49.07
N GLN A 212 -26.33 52.42 -47.88
CA GLN A 212 -26.77 53.80 -47.72
C GLN A 212 -25.85 54.80 -48.42
N ALA A 213 -24.53 54.61 -48.38
CA ALA A 213 -23.57 55.44 -49.11
C ALA A 213 -23.73 55.31 -50.62
N GLU A 214 -23.88 54.09 -51.16
CA GLU A 214 -24.14 53.83 -52.58
C GLU A 214 -25.45 54.51 -53.04
N LYS A 215 -26.52 54.46 -52.22
CA LYS A 215 -27.76 55.21 -52.47
C LYS A 215 -27.58 56.72 -52.45
N GLN A 216 -26.79 57.27 -51.51
CA GLN A 216 -26.48 58.70 -51.48
C GLN A 216 -25.64 59.14 -52.69
N HIS A 217 -24.65 58.33 -53.09
CA HIS A 217 -23.86 58.58 -54.30
C HIS A 217 -24.76 58.63 -55.55
N ALA A 218 -25.65 57.65 -55.76
CA ALA A 218 -26.58 57.65 -56.88
C ALA A 218 -27.52 58.88 -56.89
N ILE A 219 -27.97 59.36 -55.71
CA ILE A 219 -28.77 60.58 -55.59
C ILE A 219 -27.96 61.84 -55.94
N VAL A 220 -26.68 61.90 -55.54
CA VAL A 220 -25.77 63.01 -55.88
C VAL A 220 -25.41 63.00 -57.37
N GLU A 221 -25.15 61.83 -57.93
CA GLU A 221 -24.88 61.63 -59.36
C GLU A 221 -26.07 62.08 -60.22
N ALA A 222 -27.29 61.60 -59.93
CA ALA A 222 -28.51 62.05 -60.61
C ALA A 222 -28.79 63.57 -60.45
N ARG A 223 -28.37 64.19 -59.34
CA ARG A 223 -28.43 65.65 -59.16
C ARG A 223 -27.40 66.38 -60.01
N ILE A 224 -26.18 65.85 -60.16
CA ILE A 224 -25.14 66.40 -61.03
C ILE A 224 -25.57 66.28 -62.50
N GLU A 225 -26.13 65.14 -62.90
CA GLU A 225 -26.73 64.97 -64.23
C GLU A 225 -27.86 65.97 -64.47
N GLY A 226 -28.81 66.12 -63.53
CA GLY A 226 -29.89 67.09 -63.61
C GLY A 226 -29.41 68.54 -63.72
N LEU A 227 -28.41 68.94 -62.93
CA LEU A 227 -27.77 70.26 -63.04
C LEU A 227 -27.05 70.44 -64.38
N SER A 228 -26.41 69.39 -64.91
CA SER A 228 -25.79 69.44 -66.25
C SER A 228 -26.82 69.53 -67.38
N ALA A 229 -28.04 69.00 -67.19
CA ALA A 229 -29.14 69.12 -68.12
C ALA A 229 -29.68 70.56 -68.11
N LEU A 230 -29.95 71.11 -66.92
CA LEU A 230 -30.37 72.50 -66.74
C LEU A 230 -29.32 73.49 -67.30
N GLN A 231 -28.02 73.23 -67.09
CA GLN A 231 -26.95 74.04 -67.67
C GLN A 231 -26.95 74.00 -69.21
N ARG A 232 -27.23 72.83 -69.82
CA ARG A 232 -27.35 72.70 -71.28
C ARG A 232 -28.59 73.41 -71.81
N GLU A 233 -29.71 73.33 -71.10
CA GLU A 233 -30.96 74.04 -71.40
C GLU A 233 -30.76 75.56 -71.37
N HIS A 234 -30.27 76.11 -70.25
CA HIS A 234 -29.95 77.54 -70.15
C HIS A 234 -28.90 78.01 -71.16
N HIS A 235 -27.97 77.14 -71.59
CA HIS A 235 -27.02 77.51 -72.64
C HIS A 235 -27.67 77.55 -74.03
N ALA A 236 -28.66 76.68 -74.31
CA ALA A 236 -29.48 76.74 -75.52
C ALA A 236 -30.45 77.93 -75.51
N GLU A 237 -31.05 78.25 -74.36
CA GLU A 237 -31.82 79.49 -74.15
C GLU A 237 -30.93 80.72 -74.40
N PHE A 238 -29.71 80.74 -73.85
CA PHE A 238 -28.77 81.85 -74.05
C PHE A 238 -28.36 82.00 -75.51
N GLN A 239 -28.09 80.90 -76.23
CA GLN A 239 -27.83 80.95 -77.68
C GLN A 239 -29.07 81.43 -78.47
N THR A 240 -30.28 81.05 -78.05
CA THR A 240 -31.53 81.52 -78.65
C THR A 240 -31.74 83.02 -78.39
N LEU A 241 -31.47 83.49 -77.17
CA LEU A 241 -31.49 84.91 -76.80
C LEU A 241 -30.40 85.70 -77.54
N GLN A 242 -29.20 85.14 -77.73
CA GLN A 242 -28.13 85.76 -78.50
C GLN A 242 -28.51 85.84 -79.99
N GLY A 243 -29.17 84.82 -80.54
CA GLY A 243 -29.77 84.84 -81.88
C GLY A 243 -30.86 85.91 -82.00
N LEU A 244 -31.79 85.97 -81.04
CA LEU A 244 -32.82 87.01 -80.96
C LEU A 244 -32.24 88.41 -80.81
N VAL A 245 -31.17 88.60 -80.03
CA VAL A 245 -30.43 89.86 -79.92
C VAL A 245 -29.68 90.18 -81.21
N GLY A 246 -29.21 89.18 -81.97
CA GLY A 246 -28.68 89.37 -83.32
C GLY A 246 -29.74 89.86 -84.31
N VAL A 247 -30.94 89.25 -84.27
CA VAL A 247 -32.11 89.70 -85.04
C VAL A 247 -32.51 91.12 -84.60
N LEU A 248 -32.65 91.38 -83.30
CA LEU A 248 -32.96 92.70 -82.75
C LEU A 248 -31.87 93.73 -83.08
N GLN A 249 -30.58 93.38 -83.12
CA GLN A 249 -29.54 94.31 -83.58
C GLN A 249 -29.61 94.57 -85.09
N SER A 250 -30.02 93.59 -85.89
CA SER A 250 -30.26 93.79 -87.33
C SER A 250 -31.52 94.63 -87.59
N GLU A 251 -32.57 94.42 -86.79
CA GLU A 251 -33.85 95.13 -86.89
C GLU A 251 -33.77 96.51 -86.25
N THR A 252 -33.01 96.69 -85.16
CA THR A 252 -32.63 98.00 -84.62
C THR A 252 -31.69 98.74 -85.57
N ARG A 253 -30.73 98.08 -86.25
CA ARG A 253 -29.92 98.76 -87.28
C ARG A 253 -30.77 99.17 -88.49
N ARG A 254 -31.72 98.34 -88.92
CA ARG A 254 -32.73 98.67 -89.94
C ARG A 254 -33.64 99.80 -89.44
N LEU A 255 -34.08 99.77 -88.19
CA LEU A 255 -34.84 100.84 -87.57
C LEU A 255 -33.99 102.08 -87.32
N ASP A 256 -32.66 102.02 -87.21
CA ASP A 256 -31.75 103.17 -87.17
C ASP A 256 -31.45 103.71 -88.59
N GLU A 257 -31.65 102.91 -89.65
CA GLU A 257 -31.74 103.43 -91.02
C GLU A 257 -33.11 104.10 -91.28
N GLU A 258 -34.22 103.50 -90.83
CA GLU A 258 -35.55 104.13 -90.92
C GLU A 258 -35.70 105.31 -89.95
N ILE A 259 -35.12 105.28 -88.75
CA ILE A 259 -34.99 106.41 -87.82
C ILE A 259 -33.85 107.33 -88.26
N GLY A 260 -32.91 106.90 -89.10
CA GLY A 260 -32.05 107.81 -89.85
C GLY A 260 -32.91 108.70 -90.75
N LYS A 261 -33.77 108.09 -91.56
CA LYS A 261 -34.73 108.78 -92.44
C LYS A 261 -35.79 109.58 -91.66
N VAL A 262 -36.30 109.05 -90.54
CA VAL A 262 -37.32 109.71 -89.72
C VAL A 262 -36.72 110.76 -88.78
N ALA A 263 -35.46 110.65 -88.32
CA ALA A 263 -34.79 111.70 -87.56
C ALA A 263 -34.26 112.81 -88.46
N THR A 264 -33.97 112.56 -89.75
CA THR A 264 -33.93 113.65 -90.75
C THR A 264 -35.28 114.33 -90.99
N VAL A 265 -36.37 113.81 -90.41
CA VAL A 265 -37.74 114.38 -90.41
C VAL A 265 -38.23 114.78 -89.00
N LEU A 266 -37.51 114.40 -87.93
CA LEU A 266 -37.89 114.62 -86.53
C LEU A 266 -36.86 115.48 -85.76
N ALA A 267 -35.67 115.73 -86.34
CA ALA A 267 -34.87 116.91 -85.98
C ALA A 267 -35.66 118.22 -86.23
N ASP A 268 -36.64 118.18 -87.15
CA ASP A 268 -37.66 119.21 -87.37
C ASP A 268 -38.79 119.22 -86.30
N HIS A 269 -38.85 118.25 -85.36
CA HIS A 269 -40.07 118.02 -84.57
C HIS A 269 -39.91 117.47 -83.13
N GLN A 270 -39.12 118.18 -82.31
CA GLN A 270 -39.29 118.25 -80.83
C GLN A 270 -38.97 116.96 -80.02
N GLY A 271 -38.78 117.03 -78.69
CA GLY A 271 -38.51 118.23 -77.91
C GLY A 271 -38.85 118.26 -76.41
N ASP A 272 -39.47 117.25 -75.77
CA ASP A 272 -39.65 117.28 -74.29
C ASP A 272 -39.88 115.94 -73.52
N THR A 273 -39.66 116.06 -72.19
CA THR A 273 -39.59 115.19 -70.97
C THR A 273 -40.81 114.29 -70.56
N ARG A 274 -40.85 113.29 -69.61
CA ARG A 274 -39.98 112.59 -68.57
C ARG A 274 -40.03 113.07 -67.08
N ASP A 275 -40.06 112.31 -65.93
CA ASP A 275 -40.19 110.89 -65.41
C ASP A 275 -40.87 110.92 -63.95
N GLN A 276 -40.81 110.09 -62.86
CA GLN A 276 -40.28 108.75 -62.39
C GLN A 276 -40.84 108.30 -60.96
N PHE A 277 -40.43 107.11 -60.41
CA PHE A 277 -40.09 106.77 -58.96
C PHE A 277 -40.77 105.61 -58.09
N LYS A 278 -40.34 105.33 -56.80
CA LYS A 278 -40.21 103.99 -56.08
C LYS A 278 -40.30 103.89 -54.46
N TRP A 279 -40.26 102.64 -53.84
CA TRP A 279 -39.70 102.10 -52.49
C TRP A 279 -40.48 102.12 -51.08
N THR A 280 -40.26 101.41 -49.91
CA THR A 280 -39.66 100.09 -49.33
C THR A 280 -39.88 99.84 -47.75
N HIS A 281 -39.60 98.64 -47.10
CA HIS A 281 -39.10 98.32 -45.66
C HIS A 281 -39.59 97.10 -44.71
N LEU A 282 -39.21 96.99 -43.37
CA LEU A 282 -38.73 95.76 -42.57
C LEU A 282 -38.81 95.75 -40.94
N ALA A 283 -38.68 94.61 -40.14
CA ALA A 283 -38.26 94.35 -38.65
C ALA A 283 -39.20 93.46 -37.66
N ILE A 284 -39.03 92.91 -36.38
CA ILE A 284 -38.00 92.43 -35.32
C ILE A 284 -38.65 91.64 -34.04
N ALA A 285 -37.95 90.92 -33.07
CA ALA A 285 -38.52 90.10 -31.88
C ALA A 285 -37.62 89.71 -30.57
N GLY A 286 -38.12 88.98 -29.48
CA GLY A 286 -37.45 88.48 -28.17
C GLY A 286 -38.36 87.62 -27.15
N LEU A 287 -38.13 87.11 -25.87
CA LEU A 287 -37.03 86.87 -24.82
C LEU A 287 -37.47 86.13 -23.42
N LEU A 288 -36.58 85.49 -22.57
CA LEU A 288 -36.54 85.20 -21.03
C LEU A 288 -36.73 83.82 -20.22
N LEU A 289 -35.69 83.38 -19.41
CA LEU A 289 -35.57 82.73 -18.01
C LEU A 289 -36.07 81.26 -17.59
N LEU A 290 -35.82 80.60 -16.40
CA LEU A 290 -34.64 80.26 -15.48
C LEU A 290 -34.98 79.27 -14.24
N THR A 291 -34.00 78.83 -13.35
CA THR A 291 -34.06 78.21 -11.92
C THR A 291 -34.07 76.65 -11.69
N VAL A 292 -33.79 75.89 -10.55
CA VAL A 292 -33.09 75.94 -9.17
C VAL A 292 -32.94 74.51 -8.45
N ALA A 293 -32.07 74.26 -7.42
CA ALA A 293 -31.91 73.00 -6.55
C ALA A 293 -31.11 73.25 -5.19
N GLY A 294 -30.77 72.38 -4.17
CA GLY A 294 -30.93 70.93 -3.72
C GLY A 294 -30.09 70.55 -2.40
N PHE A 295 -30.23 69.36 -1.71
CA PHE A 295 -29.43 68.90 -0.49
C PHE A 295 -29.28 67.34 -0.24
N ALA A 296 -28.58 66.85 0.82
CA ALA A 296 -27.90 65.52 1.02
C ALA A 296 -27.97 64.92 2.49
N LEU A 297 -27.47 63.75 2.99
CA LEU A 297 -27.09 62.33 2.58
C LEU A 297 -26.36 61.59 3.79
N VAL A 298 -26.37 60.23 4.02
CA VAL A 298 -25.30 59.31 4.66
C VAL A 298 -25.75 58.05 5.51
N LYS A 299 -25.27 56.82 5.15
CA LYS A 299 -24.93 55.53 5.92
C LYS A 299 -25.89 54.88 6.98
N TRP A 300 -25.63 53.68 7.56
CA TRP A 300 -25.46 52.26 7.09
C TRP A 300 -25.53 51.27 8.32
N VAL A 301 -25.72 49.94 8.16
CA VAL A 301 -26.28 49.04 9.23
C VAL A 301 -25.59 47.66 9.44
N PRO A 302 -25.33 47.25 10.72
CA PRO A 302 -25.33 45.83 11.17
C PRO A 302 -26.01 45.58 12.56
N ALA A 303 -26.07 44.33 13.08
CA ALA A 303 -26.71 43.95 14.37
C ALA A 303 -26.24 42.56 14.96
N PHE A 304 -26.92 42.06 16.04
CA PHE A 304 -26.81 40.73 16.73
C PHE A 304 -25.63 40.52 17.73
N ALA A 305 -25.63 39.63 18.75
CA ALA A 305 -26.61 38.70 19.40
C ALA A 305 -26.16 38.30 20.86
N PRO A 306 -26.99 37.61 21.71
CA PRO A 306 -26.72 37.35 23.14
C PRO A 306 -26.39 35.89 23.55
N ALA A 307 -25.90 35.67 24.79
CA ALA A 307 -25.78 34.38 25.48
C ALA A 307 -25.82 34.53 27.04
N SER A 308 -26.03 33.44 27.79
CA SER A 308 -26.32 33.43 29.25
C SER A 308 -25.39 32.52 30.09
N SER A 309 -25.74 32.27 31.36
CA SER A 309 -24.87 31.86 32.48
C SER A 309 -24.92 30.36 32.90
N GLU A 310 -24.30 30.07 34.05
CA GLU A 310 -24.21 28.80 34.82
C GLU A 310 -23.08 27.84 34.40
N LEU A 311 -22.14 27.34 35.24
CA LEU A 311 -21.95 27.21 36.70
C LEU A 311 -22.69 26.05 37.40
N ALA A 312 -21.98 24.94 37.65
CA ALA A 312 -22.00 24.19 38.93
C ALA A 312 -21.05 22.95 38.98
N MET A 313 -20.21 22.93 40.03
CA MET A 313 -19.72 21.78 40.83
C MET A 313 -19.80 20.32 40.34
N ALA A 314 -18.69 19.60 40.54
CA ALA A 314 -18.68 18.35 41.34
C ALA A 314 -17.31 18.16 42.03
N GLN A 315 -17.28 17.54 43.22
CA GLN A 315 -16.07 17.38 44.03
C GLN A 315 -15.94 15.92 44.53
N ASN A 316 -14.69 15.51 44.81
CA ASN A 316 -14.30 14.42 45.71
C ASN A 316 -14.82 12.98 45.45
N ARG A 317 -13.91 12.08 45.04
CA ARG A 317 -14.04 10.62 45.23
C ARG A 317 -12.68 9.88 45.28
N ALA A 318 -11.72 10.44 46.02
CA ALA A 318 -10.33 9.96 46.03
C ALA A 318 -10.00 9.08 47.26
N GLN A 319 -10.55 7.86 47.35
CA GLN A 319 -10.23 6.96 48.47
C GLN A 319 -10.41 5.44 48.21
N ILE A 320 -10.06 4.95 47.01
CA ILE A 320 -10.02 3.50 46.68
C ILE A 320 -8.74 3.15 45.89
N SER A 321 -7.56 3.42 46.46
CA SER A 321 -6.30 3.49 45.69
C SER A 321 -5.35 2.29 45.80
N GLU A 322 -5.33 1.56 46.91
CA GLU A 322 -4.24 0.62 47.23
C GLU A 322 -4.43 -0.77 46.59
N VAL A 323 -5.43 -1.54 47.05
CA VAL A 323 -5.72 -2.90 46.59
C VAL A 323 -6.20 -2.91 45.12
N SER A 324 -6.84 -1.83 44.70
CA SER A 324 -7.16 -1.54 43.29
C SER A 324 -5.92 -1.61 42.42
N GLY A 325 -4.76 -1.15 42.90
CA GLY A 325 -3.55 -0.95 42.10
C GLY A 325 -2.98 -2.23 41.48
N GLN A 326 -2.95 -3.34 42.19
CA GLN A 326 -2.35 -4.58 41.67
C GLN A 326 -3.25 -5.28 40.64
N VAL A 327 -4.56 -5.31 40.88
CA VAL A 327 -5.54 -5.79 39.88
C VAL A 327 -5.59 -4.84 38.70
N ALA A 328 -5.51 -3.52 38.93
CA ALA A 328 -5.43 -2.51 37.88
C ALA A 328 -4.13 -2.60 37.06
N ILE A 329 -3.00 -3.05 37.61
CA ILE A 329 -1.78 -3.25 36.81
C ILE A 329 -1.94 -4.43 35.84
N LEU A 330 -2.57 -5.53 36.28
CA LEU A 330 -2.84 -6.67 35.40
C LEU A 330 -3.94 -6.34 34.38
N SER A 331 -5.05 -5.73 34.79
CA SER A 331 -6.11 -5.34 33.86
C SER A 331 -5.66 -4.21 32.93
N ALA A 332 -4.85 -3.25 33.37
CA ALA A 332 -4.28 -2.22 32.49
C ALA A 332 -3.29 -2.81 31.48
N ARG A 333 -2.58 -3.90 31.81
CA ARG A 333 -1.70 -4.59 30.85
C ARG A 333 -2.52 -5.34 29.79
N GLU A 334 -3.65 -5.92 30.19
CA GLU A 334 -4.59 -6.56 29.27
C GLU A 334 -5.35 -5.53 28.41
N THR A 335 -5.85 -4.43 29.00
CA THR A 335 -6.49 -3.35 28.24
C THR A 335 -5.49 -2.57 27.39
N ALA A 336 -4.21 -2.46 27.76
CA ALA A 336 -3.19 -1.86 26.90
C ALA A 336 -2.86 -2.75 25.70
N ARG A 337 -2.89 -4.08 25.85
CA ARG A 337 -2.85 -5.02 24.71
C ARG A 337 -4.10 -4.84 23.84
N GLN A 338 -5.31 -4.98 24.41
CA GLN A 338 -6.55 -4.79 23.66
C GLN A 338 -6.68 -3.39 23.02
N GLU A 339 -6.16 -2.33 23.64
CA GLU A 339 -6.16 -0.98 23.08
C GLU A 339 -5.11 -0.81 21.98
N THR A 340 -3.93 -1.44 22.09
CA THR A 340 -2.98 -1.47 20.96
C THR A 340 -3.51 -2.29 19.80
N ASP A 341 -4.08 -3.47 20.06
CA ASP A 341 -4.75 -4.30 19.05
C ASP A 341 -5.92 -3.56 18.40
N ALA A 342 -6.78 -2.87 19.18
CA ALA A 342 -7.90 -2.09 18.65
C ALA A 342 -7.47 -0.85 17.87
N ARG A 343 -6.42 -0.13 18.30
CA ARG A 343 -5.82 0.97 17.54
C ARG A 343 -5.21 0.46 16.23
N GLN A 344 -4.54 -0.69 16.27
CA GLN A 344 -3.91 -1.32 15.12
C GLN A 344 -4.95 -1.84 14.12
N GLN A 345 -6.06 -2.43 14.59
CA GLN A 345 -7.21 -2.77 13.75
C GLN A 345 -7.87 -1.52 13.16
N ALA A 346 -8.11 -0.47 13.95
CA ALA A 346 -8.67 0.79 13.45
C ALA A 346 -7.76 1.47 12.41
N SER A 347 -6.43 1.36 12.54
CA SER A 347 -5.48 1.81 11.51
C SER A 347 -5.54 0.94 10.23
N ILE A 348 -5.71 -0.37 10.37
CA ILE A 348 -5.92 -1.29 9.23
C ILE A 348 -7.24 -0.96 8.52
N ASP A 349 -8.31 -0.70 9.27
CA ASP A 349 -9.63 -0.33 8.72
C ASP A 349 -9.59 1.05 8.04
N GLN A 350 -8.85 2.01 8.61
CA GLN A 350 -8.60 3.32 8.00
C GLN A 350 -7.82 3.21 6.68
N VAL A 351 -6.71 2.44 6.66
CA VAL A 351 -5.93 2.20 5.44
C VAL A 351 -6.75 1.42 4.41
N SER A 352 -7.56 0.45 4.83
CA SER A 352 -8.51 -0.28 3.96
C SER A 352 -9.56 0.65 3.34
N GLY A 353 -10.11 1.58 4.13
CA GLY A 353 -11.02 2.63 3.66
C GLY A 353 -10.36 3.60 2.68
N GLN A 354 -9.11 4.01 2.94
CA GLN A 354 -8.32 4.85 2.02
C GLN A 354 -7.98 4.12 0.72
N VAL A 355 -7.59 2.85 0.78
CA VAL A 355 -7.34 2.01 -0.40
C VAL A 355 -8.63 1.84 -1.21
N SER A 356 -9.77 1.58 -0.57
CA SER A 356 -11.08 1.52 -1.24
C SER A 356 -11.47 2.86 -1.88
N GLY A 357 -11.14 3.98 -1.23
CA GLY A 357 -11.30 5.33 -1.78
C GLY A 357 -10.40 5.58 -2.99
N LEU A 358 -9.13 5.17 -2.93
CA LEU A 358 -8.16 5.24 -4.02
C LEU A 358 -8.55 4.33 -5.20
N GLU A 359 -9.03 3.12 -4.96
CA GLU A 359 -9.55 2.25 -6.02
C GLU A 359 -10.78 2.87 -6.69
N LYS A 360 -11.67 3.51 -5.92
CA LYS A 360 -12.80 4.26 -6.45
C LYS A 360 -12.33 5.46 -7.28
N SER A 361 -11.48 6.34 -6.75
CA SER A 361 -10.95 7.49 -7.50
C SER A 361 -10.15 7.06 -8.72
N LEU A 362 -9.41 5.94 -8.68
CA LEU A 362 -8.72 5.36 -9.84
C LEU A 362 -9.72 4.79 -10.86
N SER A 363 -10.83 4.19 -10.42
CA SER A 363 -11.90 3.71 -11.29
C SER A 363 -12.67 4.86 -11.94
N ASP A 364 -12.98 5.91 -11.19
CA ASP A 364 -13.66 7.12 -11.66
C ASP A 364 -12.74 7.91 -12.60
N LEU A 365 -11.46 8.08 -12.28
CA LEU A 365 -10.44 8.63 -13.19
C LEU A 365 -10.28 7.76 -14.44
N ARG A 366 -10.27 6.43 -14.32
CA ARG A 366 -10.25 5.51 -15.47
C ARG A 366 -11.53 5.61 -16.30
N ALA A 367 -12.68 5.88 -15.69
CA ALA A 367 -13.93 6.13 -16.39
C ALA A 367 -13.91 7.49 -17.12
N VAL A 368 -13.35 8.54 -16.51
CA VAL A 368 -13.12 9.84 -17.16
C VAL A 368 -12.12 9.71 -18.31
N VAL A 369 -10.96 9.07 -18.11
CA VAL A 369 -9.98 8.80 -19.16
C VAL A 369 -10.57 7.92 -20.26
N ARG A 370 -11.36 6.89 -19.93
CA ARG A 370 -12.10 6.09 -20.93
C ARG A 370 -13.13 6.95 -21.67
N ASN A 371 -13.85 7.85 -21.00
CA ASN A 371 -14.82 8.72 -21.66
C ASN A 371 -14.15 9.77 -22.57
N LEU A 372 -12.98 10.28 -22.21
CA LEU A 372 -12.12 11.09 -23.08
C LEU A 372 -11.60 10.26 -24.27
N GLN A 373 -11.14 9.02 -24.04
CA GLN A 373 -10.74 8.11 -25.11
C GLN A 373 -11.92 7.67 -26.00
N VAL A 374 -13.15 7.57 -25.47
CA VAL A 374 -14.38 7.25 -26.22
C VAL A 374 -14.85 8.45 -27.04
N GLN A 375 -14.70 9.67 -26.54
CA GLN A 375 -14.81 10.89 -27.35
C GLN A 375 -13.68 11.02 -28.39
N SER A 376 -12.63 10.21 -28.28
CA SER A 376 -11.53 10.08 -29.25
C SER A 376 -11.57 8.75 -30.04
N ALA A 377 -12.60 7.91 -29.88
CA ALA A 377 -12.65 6.54 -30.39
C ALA A 377 -13.02 6.42 -31.88
N GLY A 378 -12.44 7.31 -32.71
CA GLY A 378 -12.30 7.12 -34.15
C GLY A 378 -11.02 6.36 -34.55
N ALA A 379 -10.10 6.13 -33.60
CA ALA A 379 -8.81 5.48 -33.83
C ALA A 379 -8.57 4.31 -32.86
N GLY A 380 -8.01 3.22 -33.38
CA GLY A 380 -7.50 2.09 -32.60
C GLY A 380 -6.23 2.41 -31.82
N VAL A 381 -5.88 1.51 -30.89
CA VAL A 381 -4.81 1.71 -29.91
C VAL A 381 -3.42 1.65 -30.56
N VAL A 382 -2.70 2.76 -30.53
CA VAL A 382 -1.24 2.83 -30.78
C VAL A 382 -0.51 2.48 -29.48
N HIS A 383 0.49 1.60 -29.54
CA HIS A 383 1.28 1.17 -28.38
C HIS A 383 2.36 2.19 -27.98
N ASP A 384 2.89 2.05 -26.76
CA ASP A 384 3.84 3.00 -26.15
C ASP A 384 5.26 2.43 -25.96
N SER A 385 6.13 3.21 -25.30
CA SER A 385 7.48 2.79 -24.93
C SER A 385 7.53 1.54 -24.04
N GLN A 386 6.50 1.27 -23.21
CA GLN A 386 6.47 0.07 -22.35
C GLN A 386 6.23 -1.19 -23.18
N TRP A 387 5.31 -1.13 -24.16
CA TRP A 387 5.13 -2.21 -25.12
C TRP A 387 6.40 -2.48 -25.93
N ILE A 388 7.15 -1.44 -26.33
CA ILE A 388 8.44 -1.57 -27.03
C ILE A 388 9.48 -2.30 -26.15
N LEU A 389 9.54 -2.00 -24.85
CA LEU A 389 10.42 -2.67 -23.88
C LEU A 389 10.05 -4.15 -23.65
N GLN A 390 8.80 -4.53 -23.87
CA GLN A 390 8.33 -5.92 -23.76
C GLN A 390 8.61 -6.78 -25.01
N GLN A 391 8.95 -6.18 -26.16
CA GLN A 391 9.18 -6.94 -27.40
C GLN A 391 10.48 -7.76 -27.36
N TYR A 392 10.48 -8.89 -28.08
CA TYR A 392 11.64 -9.76 -28.18
C TYR A 392 12.83 -9.02 -28.83
N PRO A 393 13.98 -8.83 -28.15
CA PRO A 393 15.01 -7.88 -28.62
C PRO A 393 15.62 -8.20 -29.99
N LYS A 394 15.66 -9.48 -30.39
CA LYS A 394 16.16 -9.91 -31.71
C LYS A 394 15.12 -9.83 -32.83
N ALA A 395 13.88 -9.45 -32.53
CA ALA A 395 12.88 -9.12 -33.54
C ALA A 395 13.17 -7.75 -34.19
N TYR A 396 12.47 -7.47 -35.28
CA TYR A 396 12.64 -6.27 -36.09
C TYR A 396 11.34 -5.46 -36.14
N THR A 397 11.48 -4.14 -36.32
CA THR A 397 10.36 -3.22 -36.58
C THR A 397 10.76 -2.25 -37.68
N VAL A 398 9.78 -1.55 -38.25
CA VAL A 398 10.00 -0.50 -39.26
C VAL A 398 9.77 0.86 -38.61
N GLN A 399 10.80 1.70 -38.58
CA GLN A 399 10.65 3.09 -38.14
C GLN A 399 10.09 3.91 -39.32
N LEU A 400 8.90 4.48 -39.14
CA LEU A 400 8.16 5.21 -40.19
C LEU A 400 8.59 6.67 -40.32
N VAL A 401 8.75 7.35 -39.19
CA VAL A 401 9.08 8.79 -39.11
C VAL A 401 9.65 9.13 -37.74
N THR A 402 10.47 10.19 -37.68
CA THR A 402 10.89 10.87 -36.45
C THR A 402 10.52 12.35 -36.55
N SER A 403 9.97 12.92 -35.48
CA SER A 403 9.55 14.33 -35.39
C SER A 403 10.09 14.96 -34.10
N PRO A 404 10.52 16.24 -34.09
CA PRO A 404 10.81 16.99 -32.87
C PRO A 404 9.53 17.51 -32.17
N SER A 405 8.36 17.32 -32.78
CA SER A 405 7.07 17.90 -32.35
C SER A 405 6.01 16.82 -32.16
N GLN A 406 5.39 16.79 -30.97
CA GLN A 406 4.27 15.92 -30.64
C GLN A 406 3.03 16.23 -31.49
N ALA A 407 2.76 17.52 -31.76
CA ALA A 407 1.61 17.95 -32.55
C ALA A 407 1.75 17.54 -34.03
N ASP A 408 2.97 17.52 -34.57
CA ASP A 408 3.25 17.03 -35.92
C ASP A 408 3.16 15.50 -35.97
N MET A 409 3.62 14.78 -34.93
CA MET A 409 3.44 13.33 -34.83
C MET A 409 1.96 12.94 -34.75
N ALA A 410 1.16 13.62 -33.92
CA ALA A 410 -0.29 13.38 -33.84
C ALA A 410 -0.99 13.62 -35.18
N ARG A 411 -0.67 14.73 -35.87
CA ARG A 411 -1.19 15.03 -37.22
C ARG A 411 -0.69 14.04 -38.28
N PHE A 412 0.49 13.45 -38.11
CA PHE A 412 0.99 12.40 -39.01
C PHE A 412 0.22 11.08 -38.80
N ILE A 413 0.02 10.66 -37.55
CA ILE A 413 -0.74 9.45 -37.22
C ILE A 413 -2.16 9.56 -37.73
N ASP A 414 -2.90 10.63 -37.39
CA ASP A 414 -4.29 10.87 -37.78
C ASP A 414 -4.51 10.78 -39.31
N ARG A 415 -3.63 11.40 -40.11
CA ARG A 415 -3.71 11.35 -41.58
C ARG A 415 -3.51 9.95 -42.16
N ASN A 416 -2.63 9.16 -41.56
CA ASN A 416 -2.28 7.81 -42.02
C ASN A 416 -3.09 6.71 -41.30
N VAL A 417 -3.93 7.07 -40.32
CA VAL A 417 -4.64 6.18 -39.38
C VAL A 417 -5.52 5.15 -40.07
N LYS A 418 -6.02 5.48 -41.28
CA LYS A 418 -6.88 4.62 -42.10
C LYS A 418 -6.11 3.67 -43.02
N GLN A 419 -4.82 3.90 -43.20
CA GLN A 419 -3.92 3.11 -44.05
C GLN A 419 -2.97 2.20 -43.24
N LEU A 420 -2.95 2.36 -41.91
CA LEU A 420 -2.11 1.63 -40.97
C LEU A 420 -2.99 0.83 -40.00
N ALA A 421 -2.71 -0.46 -39.85
CA ALA A 421 -3.31 -1.25 -38.79
C ALA A 421 -2.79 -0.74 -37.43
N LEU A 422 -3.69 -0.17 -36.62
CA LEU A 422 -3.32 0.61 -35.44
C LEU A 422 -2.74 -0.26 -34.32
N ASP A 423 -3.25 -1.48 -34.19
CA ASP A 423 -2.72 -2.57 -33.37
C ASP A 423 -1.25 -2.93 -33.66
N SER A 424 -0.71 -2.45 -34.78
CA SER A 424 0.63 -2.69 -35.27
C SER A 424 1.53 -1.45 -35.20
N LEU A 425 1.04 -0.32 -34.66
CA LEU A 425 1.83 0.90 -34.45
C LEU A 425 2.30 1.03 -33.01
N ALA A 426 3.53 1.52 -32.82
CA ALA A 426 4.07 1.88 -31.52
C ALA A 426 4.83 3.21 -31.60
N PHE A 427 4.71 4.07 -30.59
CA PHE A 427 5.49 5.30 -30.48
C PHE A 427 6.55 5.19 -29.38
N SER A 428 7.64 5.95 -29.53
CA SER A 428 8.56 6.21 -28.42
C SER A 428 8.98 7.68 -28.39
N ILE A 429 9.45 8.11 -27.22
CA ILE A 429 10.06 9.42 -27.00
C ILE A 429 11.51 9.17 -26.57
N THR A 430 12.46 9.78 -27.29
CA THR A 430 13.89 9.66 -27.02
C THR A 430 14.48 11.07 -26.87
N GLU A 431 15.07 11.36 -25.73
CA GLU A 431 15.73 12.66 -25.48
C GLU A 431 17.25 12.50 -25.61
N ARG A 432 17.86 13.31 -26.47
CA ARG A 432 19.32 13.35 -26.66
C ARG A 432 19.74 14.78 -27.01
N ASP A 433 20.86 15.24 -26.45
CA ASP A 433 21.45 16.56 -26.72
C ASP A 433 20.43 17.73 -26.59
N GLN A 434 19.62 17.67 -25.52
CA GLN A 434 18.51 18.61 -25.23
C GLN A 434 17.42 18.68 -26.33
N ARG A 435 17.27 17.62 -27.14
CA ARG A 435 16.24 17.51 -28.17
C ARG A 435 15.38 16.27 -27.95
N THR A 436 14.11 16.50 -27.61
CA THR A 436 13.06 15.48 -27.56
C THR A 436 12.71 15.04 -28.99
N ASN A 437 12.83 13.75 -29.28
CA ASN A 437 12.47 13.17 -30.58
C ASN A 437 11.36 12.14 -30.38
N TYR A 438 10.24 12.33 -31.08
CA TYR A 438 9.12 11.40 -31.16
C TYR A 438 9.37 10.47 -32.34
N ASN A 439 9.39 9.15 -32.10
CA ASN A 439 9.63 8.13 -33.13
C ASN A 439 8.37 7.27 -33.30
N LEU A 440 7.98 6.98 -34.54
CA LEU A 440 6.89 6.06 -34.85
C LEU A 440 7.43 4.77 -35.48
N PHE A 441 6.98 3.64 -34.95
CA PHE A 441 7.35 2.30 -35.38
C PHE A 441 6.12 1.52 -35.85
N PHE A 442 6.35 0.55 -36.74
CA PHE A 442 5.34 -0.30 -37.36
C PHE A 442 5.78 -1.76 -37.39
N GLY A 443 4.92 -2.63 -36.85
CA GLY A 443 5.01 -4.08 -36.89
C GLY A 443 6.09 -4.72 -36.01
N VAL A 444 5.88 -6.02 -35.73
CA VAL A 444 6.86 -6.92 -35.12
C VAL A 444 7.18 -8.04 -36.10
N PHE A 445 8.39 -8.02 -36.65
CA PHE A 445 8.84 -8.93 -37.70
C PHE A 445 9.92 -9.87 -37.17
N ARG A 446 9.85 -11.16 -37.51
CA ARG A 446 10.83 -12.15 -37.05
C ARG A 446 12.15 -12.08 -37.83
N THR A 447 12.16 -11.46 -39.01
CA THR A 447 13.34 -11.33 -39.87
C THR A 447 13.42 -9.97 -40.56
N VAL A 448 14.65 -9.57 -40.95
CA VAL A 448 14.89 -8.39 -41.81
C VAL A 448 14.07 -8.47 -43.10
N THR A 449 13.96 -9.66 -43.70
CA THR A 449 13.23 -9.88 -44.96
C THR A 449 11.74 -9.55 -44.81
N GLN A 450 11.11 -9.94 -43.70
CA GLN A 450 9.72 -9.58 -43.39
C GLN A 450 9.56 -8.06 -43.21
N ALA A 451 10.45 -7.41 -42.46
CA ALA A 451 10.41 -5.96 -42.27
C ALA A 451 10.63 -5.18 -43.59
N ARG A 452 11.50 -5.67 -44.49
CA ARG A 452 11.70 -5.08 -45.83
C ARG A 452 10.50 -5.31 -46.75
N ALA A 453 9.85 -6.48 -46.69
CA ALA A 453 8.62 -6.75 -47.41
C ALA A 453 7.47 -5.84 -46.92
N ALA A 454 7.38 -5.61 -45.61
CA ALA A 454 6.43 -4.65 -45.04
C ALA A 454 6.68 -3.22 -45.53
N ILE A 455 7.95 -2.75 -45.57
CA ILE A 455 8.31 -1.46 -46.19
C ILE A 455 7.84 -1.38 -47.65
N ALA A 456 8.03 -2.44 -48.45
CA ALA A 456 7.61 -2.46 -49.84
C ALA A 456 6.07 -2.41 -50.01
N ALA A 457 5.33 -2.96 -49.05
CA ALA A 457 3.86 -2.93 -49.01
C ALA A 457 3.27 -1.61 -48.48
N LEU A 458 4.08 -0.70 -47.92
CA LEU A 458 3.57 0.58 -47.42
C LEU A 458 3.04 1.48 -48.57
N PRO A 459 2.01 2.29 -48.29
CA PRO A 459 1.58 3.39 -49.15
C PRO A 459 2.74 4.28 -49.64
N PRO A 460 2.67 4.85 -50.86
CA PRO A 460 3.70 5.76 -51.38
C PRO A 460 4.01 6.94 -50.45
N GLU A 461 2.97 7.48 -49.81
CA GLU A 461 3.03 8.60 -48.84
C GLU A 461 3.90 8.26 -47.62
N LEU A 462 3.84 7.01 -47.14
CA LEU A 462 4.66 6.54 -46.04
C LEU A 462 6.07 6.16 -46.49
N ARG A 463 6.22 5.57 -47.69
CA ARG A 463 7.54 5.28 -48.28
C ARG A 463 8.36 6.53 -48.61
N ALA A 464 7.71 7.67 -48.88
CA ALA A 464 8.38 8.95 -49.14
C ALA A 464 9.24 9.44 -47.95
N ASN A 465 8.93 9.03 -46.71
CA ASN A 465 9.69 9.39 -45.51
C ASN A 465 10.99 8.57 -45.32
N GLY A 466 11.31 7.66 -46.25
CA GLY A 466 12.49 6.79 -46.17
C GLY A 466 12.47 5.77 -45.01
N PRO A 467 11.36 5.06 -44.75
CA PRO A 467 11.23 4.18 -43.60
C PRO A 467 12.26 3.04 -43.62
N TRP A 468 12.89 2.78 -42.48
CA TRP A 468 13.99 1.81 -42.35
C TRP A 468 13.71 0.73 -41.31
N VAL A 469 14.43 -0.37 -41.40
CA VAL A 469 14.36 -1.48 -40.43
C VAL A 469 15.22 -1.17 -39.20
N ARG A 470 14.68 -1.40 -38.00
CA ARG A 470 15.40 -1.45 -36.72
C ARG A 470 15.29 -2.85 -36.09
N GLN A 471 16.25 -3.22 -35.25
CA GLN A 471 16.09 -4.31 -34.28
C GLN A 471 15.49 -3.74 -32.98
N PHE A 472 14.64 -4.49 -32.30
CA PHE A 472 14.04 -4.04 -31.04
C PHE A 472 15.11 -3.75 -29.97
N GLN A 473 16.17 -4.56 -29.86
CA GLN A 473 17.32 -4.30 -29.00
C GLN A 473 17.85 -2.86 -29.16
N SER A 474 18.11 -2.43 -30.40
CA SER A 474 18.63 -1.09 -30.70
C SER A 474 17.64 0.05 -30.43
N VAL A 475 16.33 -0.23 -30.31
CA VAL A 475 15.33 0.75 -29.90
C VAL A 475 15.22 0.78 -28.38
N GLN A 476 15.22 -0.39 -27.74
CA GLN A 476 15.18 -0.56 -26.28
C GLN A 476 16.41 0.08 -25.61
N ASP A 477 17.60 -0.06 -26.21
CA ASP A 477 18.84 0.58 -25.76
C ASP A 477 18.91 2.09 -26.11
N SER A 478 17.90 2.64 -26.78
CA SER A 478 17.72 4.09 -26.97
C SER A 478 16.63 4.69 -26.05
N LEU A 479 16.02 3.85 -25.21
CA LEU A 479 14.98 4.19 -24.22
C LEU A 479 15.45 3.95 -22.78
N ARG A 480 16.78 3.88 -22.59
CA ARG A 480 17.52 3.72 -21.34
C ARG A 480 18.60 4.80 -21.26
#